data_AF-A2WM81-F1
#
_entry.id   AF-A2WM81-F1
#
_cell.length_a   1.000
_cell.length_b   1.000
_cell.length_c   1.000
_cell.angle_alpha   90.00
_cell.angle_beta   90.00
_cell.angle_gamma   90.00
#
_symmetry.space_group_name_H-M   'P 1'
#
loop_
_entity.id
_entity.type
_entity.pdbx_description
1 polymer ?
#
loop_
_entity_poly.entity_id
_entity_poly.type
_entity_poly.pdbx_seq_one_letter_code
_entity_poly.pdbx_strand_id
1 'polypeptide(L)'
;MRRLRTSPTTEAEIRRFHLPEYIDLIRNLTPESYANDVVLRQKAEDDHGIGLLGDDNDCPAFNRLWKYCRGYAGGSLAAARALVNGASGSHRRRIVMFLFPFRSHIAPMLQLAELLRDRGLTVNVVHTTFNSPNATRHPKLTFVPMHERPPPPPMP
;
A
#
# COMPACT_ATOMS: atom_id res chain seq x y z
N MET A 1 -1.26 12.79 20.94
CA MET A 1 -1.15 11.50 20.23
C MET A 1 0.32 11.26 19.93
N ARG A 2 0.94 10.16 20.40
CA ARG A 2 2.35 9.86 20.07
C ARG A 2 2.41 9.30 18.66
N ARG A 3 3.02 10.03 17.73
CA ARG A 3 3.23 9.54 16.35
C ARG A 3 4.25 8.40 16.38
N LEU A 4 3.90 7.26 15.80
CA LEU A 4 4.84 6.16 15.63
C LEU A 4 5.90 6.59 14.60
N ARG A 5 7.18 6.51 14.98
CA ARG A 5 8.28 6.70 14.04
C ARG A 5 8.38 5.47 13.15
N THR A 6 8.26 5.67 11.85
CA THR A 6 8.44 4.61 10.85
C THR A 6 9.83 4.72 10.22
N SER A 7 10.27 3.64 9.60
CA SER A 7 11.47 3.62 8.76
C SER A 7 11.18 2.68 7.60
N PRO A 8 11.73 2.93 6.40
CA PRO A 8 11.57 2.00 5.29
C PRO A 8 12.05 0.61 5.68
N THR A 9 11.30 -0.42 5.31
CA THR A 9 11.72 -1.80 5.59
C THR A 9 13.04 -2.12 4.88
N THR A 10 13.84 -3.01 5.46
CA THR A 10 15.08 -3.47 4.82
C THR A 10 14.76 -4.45 3.69
N GLU A 11 15.69 -4.64 2.77
CA GLU A 11 15.51 -5.65 1.73
C GLU A 11 15.43 -7.07 2.30
N ALA A 12 16.22 -7.36 3.35
CA ALA A 12 16.16 -8.65 4.04
C ALA A 12 14.77 -8.92 4.63
N GLU A 13 14.09 -7.89 5.15
CA GLU A 13 12.71 -8.02 5.64
C GLU A 13 11.72 -8.30 4.51
N ILE A 14 11.86 -7.65 3.34
CA ILE A 14 11.01 -7.90 2.16
C ILE A 14 11.26 -9.31 1.59
N ARG A 15 12.52 -9.74 1.52
CA ARG A 15 12.93 -11.08 1.04
C ARG A 15 12.35 -12.25 1.83
N ARG A 16 11.82 -12.00 3.03
CA ARG A 16 11.10 -13.03 3.80
C ARG A 16 9.80 -13.49 3.14
N PHE A 17 9.23 -12.68 2.27
CA PHE A 17 7.92 -12.92 1.64
C PHE A 17 7.95 -12.82 0.11
N HIS A 18 9.03 -12.29 -0.45
CA HIS A 18 9.15 -12.06 -1.89
C HIS A 18 10.42 -12.70 -2.45
N LEU A 19 10.29 -13.26 -3.65
CA LEU A 19 11.40 -13.85 -4.39
C LEU A 19 12.44 -12.79 -4.79
N PRO A 20 13.74 -13.13 -4.80
CA PRO A 20 14.82 -12.26 -5.29
C PRO A 20 14.51 -11.60 -6.64
N GLU A 21 13.99 -12.39 -7.58
CA GLU A 21 13.78 -12.00 -8.96
C GLU A 21 12.63 -10.98 -9.10
N TYR A 22 11.67 -11.02 -8.18
CA TYR A 22 10.61 -10.01 -8.07
C TYR A 22 11.15 -8.70 -7.51
N ILE A 23 12.02 -8.76 -6.50
CA ILE A 23 12.63 -7.57 -5.91
C ILE A 23 13.51 -6.84 -6.93
N ASP A 24 14.29 -7.60 -7.71
CA ASP A 24 15.14 -7.02 -8.75
C ASP A 24 14.29 -6.38 -9.86
N LEU A 25 13.16 -7.01 -10.23
CA LEU A 25 12.19 -6.43 -11.15
C LEU A 25 11.68 -5.08 -10.65
N ILE A 26 11.05 -5.02 -9.47
CA ILE A 26 10.43 -3.78 -8.95
C ILE A 26 11.45 -2.68 -8.61
N ARG A 27 12.73 -3.03 -8.44
CA ARG A 27 13.83 -2.06 -8.27
C ARG A 27 14.15 -1.33 -9.57
N ASN A 28 14.13 -2.05 -10.68
CA ASN A 28 14.51 -1.54 -11.99
C ASN A 28 13.31 -1.00 -12.78
N LEU A 29 12.08 -1.34 -12.36
CA LEU A 29 10.85 -0.94 -13.01
C LEU A 29 10.55 0.56 -12.85
N THR A 30 10.65 1.31 -13.94
CA THR A 30 10.25 2.71 -14.10
C THR A 30 9.38 2.85 -15.35
N PRO A 31 8.65 3.96 -15.56
CA PRO A 31 7.94 4.18 -16.82
C PRO A 31 8.86 4.13 -18.05
N GLU A 32 10.11 4.61 -17.92
CA GLU A 32 11.10 4.57 -18.99
C GLU A 32 11.60 3.15 -19.26
N SER A 33 11.94 2.38 -18.21
CA SER A 33 12.38 1.00 -18.40
C SER A 33 11.24 0.13 -18.94
N TYR A 34 10.01 0.39 -18.49
CA TYR A 34 8.82 -0.30 -18.99
C TYR A 34 8.61 -0.05 -20.49
N ALA A 35 8.84 1.18 -20.97
CA ALA A 35 8.70 1.51 -22.38
C ALA A 35 9.81 0.90 -23.26
N ASN A 36 11.03 0.79 -22.73
CA ASN A 36 12.23 0.49 -23.52
C ASN A 36 12.78 -0.94 -23.37
N ASP A 37 12.45 -1.65 -22.27
CA ASP A 37 12.93 -3.01 -22.00
C ASP A 37 11.78 -4.01 -22.12
N VAL A 38 11.72 -4.69 -23.28
CA VAL A 38 10.66 -5.65 -23.60
C VAL A 38 10.64 -6.84 -22.64
N VAL A 39 11.80 -7.34 -22.20
CA VAL A 39 11.88 -8.52 -21.32
C VAL A 39 11.39 -8.15 -19.93
N LEU A 40 11.83 -7.00 -19.41
CA LEU A 40 11.38 -6.48 -18.13
C LEU A 40 9.88 -6.15 -18.14
N ARG A 41 9.37 -5.56 -19.23
CA ARG A 41 7.94 -5.30 -19.42
C ARG A 41 7.13 -6.59 -19.42
N GLN A 42 7.53 -7.58 -20.23
CA GLN A 42 6.80 -8.85 -20.31
C GLN A 42 6.72 -9.53 -18.94
N LYS A 43 7.84 -9.54 -18.20
CA LYS A 43 7.87 -10.06 -16.83
C LYS A 43 6.96 -9.27 -15.87
N ALA A 44 6.92 -7.96 -16.01
CA ALA A 44 6.05 -7.11 -15.20
C ALA A 44 4.56 -7.41 -15.46
N GLU A 45 4.18 -7.55 -16.73
CA GLU A 45 2.81 -7.82 -17.17
C GLU A 45 2.37 -9.25 -16.83
N ASP A 46 3.10 -10.26 -17.31
CA ASP A 46 2.70 -11.67 -17.26
C ASP A 46 2.69 -12.22 -15.83
N ASP A 47 3.77 -11.98 -15.09
CA ASP A 47 3.96 -12.62 -13.79
C ASP A 47 3.29 -11.84 -12.65
N HIS A 48 3.06 -10.53 -12.87
CA HIS A 48 2.76 -9.62 -11.76
C HIS A 48 1.63 -8.61 -12.05
N GLY A 49 1.10 -8.56 -13.28
CA GLY A 49 0.03 -7.62 -13.65
C GLY A 49 0.44 -6.15 -13.48
N ILE A 50 1.73 -5.84 -13.60
CA ILE A 50 2.27 -4.49 -13.49
C ILE A 50 2.36 -3.88 -14.90
N GLY A 51 1.95 -2.62 -15.04
CA GLY A 51 1.71 -1.98 -16.34
C GLY A 51 1.87 -0.46 -16.30
N LEU A 52 1.40 0.28 -17.30
CA LEU A 52 1.43 1.75 -17.24
C LEU A 52 0.25 2.35 -16.47
N LEU A 53 0.46 3.58 -15.99
CA LEU A 53 -0.60 4.38 -15.40
C LEU A 53 -1.58 4.82 -16.50
N GLY A 54 -2.82 4.33 -16.45
CA GLY A 54 -3.89 4.73 -17.38
C GLY A 54 -4.64 3.57 -18.02
N ASP A 55 -4.05 2.37 -18.09
CA ASP A 55 -4.58 1.24 -18.89
C ASP A 55 -5.51 0.31 -18.09
N ASP A 56 -6.45 0.87 -17.32
CA ASP A 56 -7.28 0.13 -16.34
C ASP A 56 -6.48 -0.70 -15.31
N ASN A 57 -5.17 -0.46 -15.26
CA ASN A 57 -4.26 -1.27 -14.49
C ASN A 57 -4.23 -0.86 -13.02
N ASP A 58 -4.48 -1.84 -12.15
CA ASP A 58 -4.42 -1.71 -10.70
C ASP A 58 -2.98 -1.73 -10.16
N CYS A 59 -1.95 -1.92 -10.98
CA CYS A 59 -0.55 -1.90 -10.53
C CYS A 59 0.33 -1.12 -11.52
N PRO A 60 0.27 0.21 -11.58
CA PRO A 60 1.10 0.99 -12.47
C PRO A 60 2.56 1.02 -12.01
N ALA A 61 3.48 0.90 -12.98
CA ALA A 61 4.87 1.28 -12.84
C ALA A 61 4.97 2.81 -12.74
N PHE A 62 5.75 3.29 -11.77
CA PHE A 62 6.02 4.72 -11.60
C PHE A 62 7.41 4.96 -11.04
N ASN A 63 7.88 6.20 -11.17
CA ASN A 63 9.20 6.57 -10.70
C ASN A 63 9.34 6.34 -9.19
N ARG A 64 10.40 5.62 -8.81
CA ARG A 64 10.72 5.25 -7.42
C ARG A 64 9.74 4.25 -6.79
N LEU A 65 9.12 3.37 -7.59
CA LEU A 65 8.27 2.27 -7.12
C LEU A 65 8.89 1.50 -5.94
N TRP A 66 10.13 1.05 -6.06
CA TRP A 66 10.82 0.35 -4.96
C TRP A 66 10.92 1.15 -3.66
N LYS A 67 11.24 2.45 -3.76
CA LYS A 67 11.29 3.34 -2.59
C LYS A 67 9.91 3.44 -1.93
N TYR A 68 8.86 3.52 -2.73
CA TYR A 68 7.48 3.53 -2.25
C TYR A 68 7.14 2.22 -1.51
N CYS A 69 7.36 1.05 -2.13
CA CYS A 69 7.10 -0.26 -1.53
C CYS A 69 7.82 -0.41 -0.18
N ARG A 70 9.10 0.00 -0.09
CA ARG A 70 9.85 -0.03 1.17
C ARG A 70 9.25 0.88 2.25
N GLY A 71 8.81 2.08 1.89
CA GLY A 71 8.15 3.01 2.81
C GLY A 71 6.82 2.46 3.32
N TYR A 72 6.00 1.92 2.41
CA TYR A 72 4.68 1.35 2.72
C TYR A 72 4.80 0.15 3.66
N ALA A 73 5.60 -0.85 3.29
CA ALA A 73 5.83 -2.05 4.12
C ALA A 73 6.51 -1.70 5.46
N GLY A 74 7.42 -0.74 5.47
CA GLY A 74 8.07 -0.26 6.70
C GLY A 74 7.09 0.35 7.70
N GLY A 75 6.08 1.09 7.22
CA GLY A 75 5.00 1.60 8.05
C GLY A 75 4.18 0.48 8.69
N SER A 76 3.78 -0.51 7.90
CA SER A 76 3.03 -1.68 8.36
C SER A 76 3.81 -2.52 9.38
N LEU A 77 5.10 -2.78 9.13
CA LEU A 77 5.96 -3.51 10.07
C LEU A 77 6.19 -2.75 11.37
N ALA A 78 6.38 -1.43 11.33
CA ALA A 78 6.49 -0.62 12.53
C ALA A 78 5.20 -0.68 13.36
N ALA A 79 4.04 -0.59 12.72
CA ALA A 79 2.75 -0.69 13.40
C ALA A 79 2.56 -2.08 14.03
N ALA A 80 2.86 -3.16 13.28
CA ALA A 80 2.79 -4.53 13.79
C ALA A 80 3.69 -4.74 15.02
N ARG A 81 4.95 -4.28 14.97
CA ARG A 81 5.88 -4.32 16.11
C ARG A 81 5.35 -3.56 17.32
N ALA A 82 4.77 -2.37 17.12
CA ALA A 82 4.22 -1.57 18.22
C ALA A 82 2.98 -2.21 18.86
N LEU A 83 2.18 -2.94 18.08
CA LEU A 83 1.03 -3.70 18.57
C LEU A 83 1.48 -4.93 19.36
N VAL A 84 2.39 -5.74 18.80
CA VAL A 84 2.90 -6.97 19.43
C VAL A 84 3.66 -6.68 20.72
N ASN A 85 4.48 -5.64 20.76
CA ASN A 85 5.32 -5.33 21.92
C ASN A 85 4.59 -4.52 23.01
N GLY A 86 3.27 -4.34 22.92
CA GLY A 86 2.51 -3.55 23.91
C GLY A 86 2.88 -2.06 23.98
N ALA A 87 3.76 -1.58 23.10
CA ALA A 87 4.26 -0.20 23.07
C ALA A 87 3.20 0.85 22.68
N SER A 88 1.96 0.40 22.46
CA SER A 88 0.78 1.20 22.15
C SER A 88 -0.02 1.65 23.39
N GLY A 89 0.42 1.31 24.62
CA GLY A 89 -0.19 1.76 25.88
C GLY A 89 -1.47 1.00 26.28
N SER A 90 -1.97 1.20 27.51
CA SER A 90 -3.21 0.56 28.01
C SER A 90 -4.49 1.33 27.64
N HIS A 91 -4.37 2.55 27.09
CA HIS A 91 -5.50 3.33 26.58
C HIS A 91 -5.83 2.97 25.12
N ARG A 92 -7.09 3.18 24.73
CA ARG A 92 -7.68 2.98 23.37
C ARG A 92 -6.63 3.07 22.24
N ARG A 93 -6.13 1.91 21.80
CA ARG A 93 -5.11 1.80 20.76
C ARG A 93 -5.73 2.17 19.42
N ARG A 94 -5.20 3.22 18.78
CA ARG A 94 -5.66 3.68 17.48
C ARG A 94 -4.69 3.28 16.38
N ILE A 95 -5.22 2.71 15.30
CA ILE A 95 -4.50 2.39 14.07
C ILE A 95 -5.02 3.30 12.97
N VAL A 96 -4.10 3.93 12.25
CA VAL A 96 -4.40 4.63 11.01
C VAL A 96 -3.91 3.72 9.89
N MET A 97 -4.84 3.21 9.08
CA MET A 97 -4.57 2.33 7.96
C MET A 97 -4.73 3.13 6.67
N PHE A 98 -3.69 3.18 5.85
CA PHE A 98 -3.74 3.86 4.56
C PHE A 98 -3.96 2.83 3.46
N LEU A 99 -5.12 2.89 2.80
CA LEU A 99 -5.40 2.04 1.66
C LEU A 99 -4.65 2.56 0.45
N PHE A 100 -3.87 1.67 -0.17
CA PHE A 100 -3.38 1.94 -1.50
C PHE A 100 -4.57 1.87 -2.48
N PRO A 101 -4.67 2.79 -3.44
CA PRO A 101 -5.94 3.05 -4.12
C PRO A 101 -6.20 2.07 -5.27
N PHE A 102 -5.62 0.87 -5.21
CA PHE A 102 -5.72 -0.16 -6.23
C PHE A 102 -6.61 -1.29 -5.77
N ARG A 103 -7.52 -1.75 -6.65
CA ARG A 103 -8.67 -2.56 -6.24
C ARG A 103 -8.28 -3.87 -5.56
N SER A 104 -7.23 -4.53 -6.07
CA SER A 104 -6.73 -5.81 -5.55
C SER A 104 -6.30 -5.76 -4.07
N HIS A 105 -5.92 -4.60 -3.56
CA HIS A 105 -5.42 -4.45 -2.19
C HIS A 105 -6.48 -3.94 -1.19
N ILE A 106 -7.59 -3.37 -1.68
CA ILE A 106 -8.60 -2.73 -0.81
C ILE A 106 -9.34 -3.77 0.03
N ALA A 107 -9.88 -4.83 -0.59
CA ALA A 107 -10.69 -5.81 0.13
C ALA A 107 -9.90 -6.54 1.25
N PRO A 108 -8.68 -7.06 1.03
CA PRO A 108 -7.88 -7.67 2.10
C PRO A 108 -7.57 -6.70 3.25
N MET A 109 -7.29 -5.44 2.94
CA MET A 109 -6.99 -4.43 3.97
C MET A 109 -8.22 -4.06 4.80
N LEU A 110 -9.42 -4.02 4.20
CA LEU A 110 -10.67 -3.83 4.94
C LEU A 110 -10.97 -5.02 5.87
N GLN A 111 -10.75 -6.25 5.40
CA GLN A 111 -10.88 -7.44 6.25
C GLN A 111 -9.92 -7.39 7.43
N LEU A 112 -8.66 -7.01 7.20
CA LEU A 112 -7.69 -6.80 8.28
C LEU A 112 -8.14 -5.70 9.26
N ALA A 113 -8.66 -4.58 8.75
CA ALA A 113 -9.17 -3.49 9.59
C ALA A 113 -10.31 -3.95 10.51
N GLU A 114 -11.22 -4.78 10.00
CA GLU A 114 -12.30 -5.36 10.80
C GLU A 114 -11.78 -6.32 11.87
N LEU A 115 -10.87 -7.23 11.51
CA LEU A 115 -10.26 -8.15 12.48
C LEU A 115 -9.51 -7.41 13.59
N LEU A 116 -8.77 -6.36 13.25
CA LEU A 116 -8.07 -5.53 14.24
C LEU A 116 -9.08 -4.85 15.18
N ARG A 117 -10.17 -4.32 14.63
CA ARG A 117 -11.22 -3.70 15.44
C ARG A 117 -11.90 -4.68 16.38
N ASP A 118 -12.20 -5.88 15.90
CA ASP A 118 -12.82 -6.93 16.72
C ASP A 118 -11.90 -7.39 17.87
N ARG A 119 -10.58 -7.09 17.80
CA ARG A 119 -9.61 -7.24 18.90
C ARG A 119 -9.51 -6.02 19.82
N GLY A 120 -10.47 -5.09 19.74
CA GLY A 120 -10.56 -3.91 20.61
C GLY A 120 -9.70 -2.71 20.16
N LEU A 121 -9.14 -2.76 18.95
CA LEU A 121 -8.38 -1.65 18.37
C LEU A 121 -9.36 -0.65 17.72
N THR A 122 -9.09 0.64 17.81
CA THR A 122 -9.84 1.64 17.03
C THR A 122 -9.12 1.82 15.70
N VAL A 123 -9.78 1.55 14.57
CA VAL A 123 -9.16 1.63 13.24
C VAL A 123 -9.79 2.76 12.42
N ASN A 124 -8.95 3.69 11.96
CA ASN A 124 -9.32 4.71 10.99
C ASN A 124 -8.71 4.34 9.65
N VAL A 125 -9.55 4.16 8.64
CA VAL A 125 -9.15 3.84 7.27
C VAL A 125 -9.05 5.14 6.49
N VAL A 126 -7.83 5.56 6.19
CA VAL A 126 -7.55 6.68 5.31
C VAL A 126 -7.52 6.18 3.87
N HIS A 127 -8.28 6.83 2.99
CA HIS A 127 -8.41 6.42 1.60
C HIS A 127 -8.41 7.64 0.68
N THR A 128 -8.08 7.40 -0.58
CA THR A 128 -8.14 8.36 -1.68
C THR A 128 -9.58 8.51 -2.19
N THR A 129 -9.86 9.52 -3.01
CA THR A 129 -11.13 9.61 -3.74
C THR A 129 -11.17 8.61 -4.90
N PHE A 130 -10.03 8.37 -5.54
CA PHE A 130 -9.85 7.32 -6.53
C PHE A 130 -10.05 5.94 -5.88
N ASN A 131 -10.92 5.08 -6.42
CA ASN A 131 -11.27 3.79 -5.84
C ASN A 131 -11.67 3.84 -4.34
N SER A 132 -12.39 4.89 -3.93
CA SER A 132 -12.87 5.02 -2.54
C SER A 132 -13.70 3.80 -2.10
N PRO A 133 -13.42 3.20 -0.93
CA PRO A 133 -14.23 2.14 -0.37
C PRO A 133 -15.68 2.58 -0.12
N ASN A 134 -16.62 1.64 -0.25
CA ASN A 134 -18.00 1.89 0.14
C ASN A 134 -18.15 1.69 1.66
N ALA A 135 -18.21 2.80 2.40
CA ALA A 135 -18.34 2.80 3.86
C ALA A 135 -19.62 2.11 4.37
N THR A 136 -20.71 2.07 3.60
CA THR A 136 -21.95 1.41 4.03
C THR A 136 -21.81 -0.10 4.15
N ARG A 137 -20.84 -0.70 3.45
CA ARG A 137 -20.51 -2.13 3.55
C ARG A 137 -19.68 -2.47 4.79
N HIS A 138 -19.09 -1.47 5.43
CA HIS A 138 -18.22 -1.63 6.60
C HIS A 138 -18.61 -0.65 7.72
N PRO A 139 -19.85 -0.71 8.23
CA PRO A 139 -20.44 0.32 9.11
C PRO A 139 -19.73 0.48 10.46
N LYS A 140 -18.92 -0.51 10.84
CA LYS A 140 -18.15 -0.51 12.08
C LYS A 140 -16.75 0.11 11.91
N LEU A 141 -16.33 0.49 10.69
CA LEU A 141 -15.04 1.15 10.43
C LEU A 141 -15.25 2.66 10.26
N THR A 142 -14.24 3.44 10.68
CA THR A 142 -14.22 4.89 10.41
C THR A 142 -13.41 5.15 9.15
N PHE A 143 -14.01 5.79 8.15
CA PHE A 143 -13.36 6.17 6.90
C PHE A 143 -13.01 7.65 6.91
N VAL A 144 -11.80 7.98 6.45
CA VAL A 144 -11.27 9.35 6.38
C VAL A 144 -10.76 9.60 4.97
N PRO A 145 -11.42 10.44 4.16
CA PRO A 145 -10.93 10.76 2.82
C PRO A 145 -9.68 11.64 2.90
N MET A 146 -8.65 11.29 2.14
CA MET A 146 -7.50 12.13 1.87
C MET A 146 -7.80 12.97 0.62
N HIS A 147 -7.67 14.28 0.74
CA HIS A 147 -7.84 15.18 -0.40
C HIS A 147 -6.60 15.09 -1.30
N GLU A 148 -6.80 14.53 -2.49
CA GLU A 148 -5.78 14.43 -3.52
C GLU A 148 -6.06 15.47 -4.58
N ARG A 149 -5.01 16.16 -5.05
CA ARG A 149 -5.12 16.96 -6.27
C ARG A 149 -5.00 15.97 -7.43
N PRO A 150 -6.06 15.76 -8.25
CA PRO A 150 -5.99 14.83 -9.37
C PRO A 150 -4.86 15.24 -10.32
N PRO A 151 -4.20 14.28 -10.99
CA PRO A 151 -3.25 14.60 -12.05
C PRO A 151 -3.95 15.44 -13.13
N PRO A 152 -3.25 16.40 -13.75
CA PRO A 152 -3.81 17.16 -14.86
C PRO A 152 -4.24 16.20 -15.98
N PRO A 153 -5.30 16.52 -16.75
CA PRO A 153 -5.70 15.70 -17.88
C PRO A 153 -4.54 15.52 -18.87
N PRO A 154 -4.48 14.39 -19.60
CA PRO A 154 -3.48 14.21 -20.65
C PRO A 154 -3.60 15.36 -21.66
N MET A 155 -2.47 15.96 -22.01
CA MET A 155 -2.43 17.00 -23.05
C MET A 155 -2.80 16.35 -24.40
N PRO A 156 -3.60 17.04 -25.24
CA PRO A 156 -4.01 16.54 -26.55
C PRO A 156 -2.83 16.36 -27.51
#